data_AF-A0A2K5ZZL0-F1
#
_entry.id   AF-A0A2K5ZZL0-F1
#
_cell.length_a   1.000
_cell.length_b   1.000
_cell.length_c   1.000
_cell.angle_alpha   90.00
_cell.angle_beta   90.00
_cell.angle_gamma   90.00
#
_symmetry.space_group_name_H-M   'P 1'
#
loop_
_entity.id
_entity.type
_entity.pdbx_description
1 polymer ?
#
loop_
_entity_poly.entity_id
_entity_poly.type
_entity_poly.pdbx_seq_one_letter_code
_entity_poly.pdbx_strand_id
1 'polypeptide(L)' 'MAAAKVALTKRADPTELTTTFLKYASTEKNGEFFMSPNDFITPYLNIFGESQPNPKMVELLSRVVVCGLLIGPGCP' A
#
# COMPACT_ATOMS: atom_id res chain seq x y z
N MET A 1 4.50 -0.65 34.24
CA MET A 1 4.41 -0.69 32.77
C MET A 1 5.08 0.57 32.23
N ALA A 2 6.15 0.45 31.45
CA ALA A 2 6.81 1.59 30.84
C ALA A 2 6.01 2.05 29.60
N ALA A 3 5.67 3.33 29.52
CA ALA A 3 5.05 3.91 28.34
C ALA A 3 6.08 3.94 27.20
N ALA A 4 5.84 3.17 26.14
CA ALA A 4 6.64 3.25 24.92
C ALA A 4 6.49 4.66 24.34
N LYS A 5 7.58 5.43 24.30
CA LYS A 5 7.64 6.70 23.58
C LYS A 5 7.52 6.37 22.09
N VAL A 6 6.32 6.47 21.53
CA VAL A 6 6.10 6.35 20.07
C VAL A 6 6.91 7.46 19.43
N ALA A 7 8.06 7.09 18.85
CA ALA A 7 8.84 8.01 18.04
C ALA A 7 7.96 8.38 16.84
N LEU A 8 7.50 9.63 16.80
CA LEU A 8 6.77 10.15 15.65
C LEU A 8 7.71 10.06 14.45
N THR A 9 7.34 9.22 13.48
CA THR A 9 8.00 9.19 12.18
C THR A 9 7.86 10.57 11.55
N LYS A 10 8.96 11.09 11.00
CA LYS A 10 8.92 12.36 10.26
C LYS A 10 7.95 12.20 9.08
N ARG A 11 7.11 13.20 8.86
CA ARG A 11 6.21 13.22 7.71
C ARG A 11 7.05 13.20 6.43
N ALA A 12 6.66 12.37 5.48
CA ALA A 12 7.27 12.34 4.15
C ALA A 12 6.84 13.57 3.33
N ASP A 13 7.68 13.97 2.39
CA ASP A 13 7.36 15.05 1.44
C ASP A 13 6.21 14.62 0.51
N PRO A 14 5.18 15.46 0.32
CA PRO A 14 4.02 15.10 -0.51
C PRO A 14 4.37 14.91 -2.00
N THR A 15 5.40 15.58 -2.50
CA THR A 15 5.86 15.44 -3.89
C THR A 15 6.57 14.11 -4.09
N GLU A 16 7.44 13.73 -3.16
CA GLU A 16 8.10 12.42 -3.17
C GLU A 16 7.09 11.27 -3.00
N LEU A 17 6.08 11.45 -2.13
CA LEU A 17 4.99 10.49 -1.97
C LEU A 17 4.21 10.31 -3.27
N THR A 18 3.84 11.41 -3.94
CA THR A 18 3.10 11.36 -5.21
C THR A 18 3.93 10.68 -6.31
N THR A 19 5.22 11.03 -6.39
CA THR A 19 6.15 10.42 -7.36
C THR A 19 6.30 8.93 -7.12
N THR A 20 6.47 8.53 -5.85
CA THR A 20 6.55 7.12 -5.46
C THR A 20 5.24 6.41 -5.76
N PHE A 21 4.09 7.04 -5.49
CA PHE A 21 2.79 6.47 -5.79
C PHE A 21 2.63 6.19 -7.29
N LEU A 22 2.89 7.19 -8.14
CA LEU A 22 2.76 7.06 -9.60
C LEU A 22 3.71 6.01 -10.18
N LYS A 23 4.87 5.77 -9.56
CA LYS A 23 5.82 4.73 -9.99
C LYS A 23 5.24 3.31 -9.92
N TYR A 24 4.35 3.03 -8.96
CA TYR A 24 3.77 1.70 -8.78
C TYR A 24 2.28 1.63 -9.15
N ALA A 25 1.64 2.76 -9.47
CA ALA A 25 0.24 2.79 -9.88
C ALA A 25 0.09 2.27 -11.31
N SER A 26 -0.30 0.99 -11.43
CA SER A 26 -0.46 0.33 -12.74
C SER A 26 -1.84 0.53 -13.37
N THR A 27 -2.83 1.03 -12.62
CA THR A 27 -4.21 1.17 -13.08
C THR A 27 -4.53 2.63 -13.38
N GLU A 28 -4.92 2.96 -14.61
CA GLU A 28 -5.44 4.28 -14.98
C GLU A 28 -6.95 4.20 -15.21
N LYS A 29 -7.72 5.09 -14.58
CA LYS A 29 -9.16 5.25 -14.83
C LYS A 29 -9.51 6.72 -14.90
N ASN A 30 -10.12 7.15 -16.00
CA ASN A 30 -10.56 8.53 -16.22
C ASN A 30 -9.43 9.58 -16.06
N GLY A 31 -8.18 9.21 -16.36
CA GLY A 31 -7.00 10.08 -16.19
C GLY A 31 -6.45 10.14 -14.77
N GLU A 32 -7.01 9.38 -13.82
CA GLU A 32 -6.46 9.20 -12.47
C GLU A 32 -5.77 7.84 -12.34
N PHE A 33 -4.63 7.83 -11.65
CA PHE A 33 -3.84 6.63 -11.38
C PHE A 33 -4.22 6.01 -10.05
N PHE A 34 -4.35 4.69 -10.04
CA PHE A 34 -4.71 3.86 -8.90
C PHE A 34 -3.71 2.72 -8.76
N MET A 35 -3.43 2.33 -7.53
CA MET A 35 -2.76 1.07 -7.23
C MET A 35 -3.78 -0.03 -7.09
N SER A 36 -3.59 -1.14 -7.79
CA SER A 36 -4.28 -2.37 -7.45
C SER A 36 -3.74 -2.91 -6.12
N PRO A 37 -4.47 -3.81 -5.43
CA PRO A 37 -3.94 -4.45 -4.24
C PRO A 37 -2.62 -5.18 -4.48
N ASN A 38 -2.44 -5.76 -5.68
CA ASN A 38 -1.21 -6.42 -6.08
C ASN A 38 -0.05 -5.44 -6.22
N ASP A 39 -0.28 -4.25 -6.78
CA ASP A 39 0.71 -3.18 -6.88
C ASP A 39 1.13 -2.65 -5.51
N PHE A 40 0.17 -2.57 -4.59
CA PHE A 40 0.46 -2.10 -3.24
C PHE A 40 1.23 -3.14 -2.40
N ILE A 41 0.84 -4.41 -2.46
CA ILE A 41 1.38 -5.44 -1.57
C ILE A 41 2.73 -5.97 -2.05
N THR A 42 2.86 -6.22 -3.36
CA THR A 42 4.02 -6.92 -3.89
C THR A 42 5.17 -5.96 -4.15
N PRO A 43 5.09 -4.99 -5.08
CA PRO A 43 6.22 -4.12 -5.37
C PRO A 43 6.33 -2.89 -4.44
N TYR A 44 5.23 -2.36 -3.90
CA TYR A 44 5.28 -1.16 -3.03
C TYR A 44 5.66 -1.49 -1.57
N LEU A 45 4.96 -2.42 -0.92
CA LEU A 45 5.33 -2.86 0.44
C LEU A 45 6.53 -3.83 0.45
N ASN A 46 6.78 -4.53 -0.66
CA ASN A 46 7.89 -5.47 -0.82
C ASN A 46 8.06 -6.47 0.35
N ILE A 47 6.93 -6.94 0.89
CA ILE A 47 6.89 -7.78 2.11
C ILE A 47 7.59 -9.13 1.90
N PHE A 48 7.58 -9.64 0.67
CA PHE A 48 8.11 -10.95 0.33
C PHE A 48 9.57 -10.93 -0.17
N GLY A 49 10.14 -9.75 -0.44
CA GLY A 49 11.49 -9.61 -0.99
C GLY A 49 11.67 -10.41 -2.28
N GLU A 50 12.68 -11.27 -2.34
CA GLU A 50 12.94 -12.18 -3.49
C GLU A 50 12.05 -13.43 -3.48
N SER A 51 11.26 -13.64 -2.43
CA SER A 51 10.36 -14.79 -2.33
C SER A 51 9.10 -14.60 -3.16
N GLN A 52 8.62 -15.68 -3.79
CA GLN A 52 7.38 -15.66 -4.53
C GLN A 52 6.21 -15.42 -3.57
N PRO A 53 5.39 -14.37 -3.77
CA PRO A 53 4.27 -14.07 -2.88
C PRO A 53 3.23 -15.19 -2.95
N ASN A 54 2.85 -15.73 -1.78
CA ASN A 54 1.73 -16.68 -1.70
C ASN A 54 0.43 -15.94 -2.07
N PRO A 55 -0.32 -16.38 -3.11
CA PRO A 55 -1.51 -15.68 -3.57
C PRO A 55 -2.57 -15.50 -2.47
N LYS A 56 -2.70 -16.48 -1.56
CA LYS A 56 -3.62 -16.40 -0.42
C LYS A 56 -3.21 -15.33 0.61
N MET A 57 -1.91 -15.08 0.77
CA MET A 57 -1.45 -13.98 1.62
C MET A 57 -1.70 -12.62 0.98
N VAL A 58 -1.50 -12.50 -0.34
CA VAL A 58 -1.82 -11.26 -1.06
C VAL A 58 -3.31 -10.93 -0.94
N GLU A 59 -4.18 -11.94 -1.02
CA GLU A 59 -5.62 -11.79 -0.80
C GLU A 59 -5.98 -11.38 0.63
N LEU A 60 -5.35 -11.97 1.65
CA LEU A 60 -5.60 -11.58 3.04
C LEU A 60 -5.12 -10.15 3.32
N LEU A 61 -3.93 -9.81 2.84
CA LEU A 61 -3.35 -8.47 2.99
C LEU A 61 -4.14 -7.43 2.19
N SER A 62 -4.68 -7.77 1.03
CA SER A 62 -5.52 -6.84 0.26
C SER A 62 -6.77 -6.48 1.05
N ARG A 63 -7.43 -7.46 1.65
CA ARG A 63 -8.63 -7.21 2.46
C ARG A 63 -8.33 -6.39 3.72
N VAL A 64 -7.26 -6.70 4.44
CA VAL A 64 -6.93 -6.00 5.70
C VAL A 64 -6.39 -4.60 5.43
N VAL A 65 -5.49 -4.45 4.46
CA VAL A 65 -4.74 -3.21 4.25
C VAL A 65 -5.47 -2.27 3.29
N VAL A 66 -6.07 -2.79 2.22
CA VAL A 66 -6.74 -1.93 1.22
C VAL A 66 -8.15 -1.53 1.66
N CYS A 67 -8.96 -2.47 2.19
CA CYS A 67 -10.30 -2.13 2.68
C CYS A 67 -10.29 -1.41 4.04
N GLY A 68 -9.30 -1.71 4.91
CA GLY A 68 -9.27 -1.17 6.27
C GLY A 68 -8.60 0.20 6.41
N LEU A 69 -7.67 0.55 5.50
CA LEU A 69 -6.76 1.66 5.72
C LEU A 69 -6.76 2.73 4.62
N LEU A 70 -7.04 2.39 3.35
CA LEU A 70 -6.61 3.25 2.24
C LEU A 70 -7.64 3.61 1.16
N ILE A 71 -8.80 2.96 1.00
CA ILE A 71 -9.70 3.31 -0.12
C ILE A 71 -11.17 3.33 0.34
N GLY A 72 -11.88 4.39 -0.07
CA GLY A 72 -13.30 4.66 0.21
C GLY A 72 -14.29 3.58 -0.28
N PRO A 73 -15.61 3.85 -0.23
CA PRO A 73 -16.66 2.83 -0.29
C PRO A 73 -16.67 2.13 -1.64
N GLY A 74 -16.05 0.96 -1.71
CA GLY A 74 -15.93 0.19 -2.95
C GLY A 74 -15.05 -1.05 -2.86
N CYS A 75 -14.76 -1.55 -1.65
CA CYS A 75 -14.32 -2.94 -1.53
C CYS A 75 -15.50 -3.87 -1.86
N PRO A 76 -15.28 -4.98 -2.58
CA PRO A 76 -16.26 -6.06 -2.62
C PRO A 76 -16.52 -6.64 -1.23
#